data_AF-A0A7R9E5Q9-F1
#
_entry.id   AF-A0A7R9E5Q9-F1
#
_cell.length_a   1.000
_cell.length_b   1.000
_cell.length_c   1.000
_cell.angle_alpha   90.00
_cell.angle_beta   90.00
_cell.angle_gamma   90.00
#
_symmetry.space_group_name_H-M   'P 1'
#
loop_
_entity.id
_entity.type
_entity.pdbx_description
1 polymer ?
#
loop_
_entity_poly.entity_id
_entity_poly.type
_entity_poly.pdbx_seq_one_letter_code
_entity_poly.pdbx_strand_id
1 'polypeptide(L)'
;MRVCRLGMRRVWREQRDRVVGFPGRFHAWDLNHQGWLYNSNYSCELSMVLTGAAFIHKYYTYLYSYWLPQAVRDKVDEYMNCEDIAMNFLVSHITRKPPVKVPSR
;
A
#
# COMPACT_ATOMS: atom_id res chain seq x y z
N MET A 1 6.92 28.24 1.41
CA MET A 1 7.60 27.09 0.77
C MET A 1 6.72 26.60 -0.37
N ARG A 2 7.10 26.82 -1.64
CA ARG A 2 6.27 26.40 -2.78
C ARG A 2 6.32 24.88 -2.86
N VAL A 3 5.26 24.20 -2.43
CA VAL A 3 5.04 22.78 -2.73
C VAL A 3 4.81 22.72 -4.24
N CYS A 4 5.91 22.56 -4.99
CA CYS A 4 5.85 22.24 -6.40
C CYS A 4 5.01 20.97 -6.49
N ARG A 5 3.87 21.01 -7.18
CA ARG A 5 2.96 19.88 -7.37
C ARG A 5 3.72 18.76 -8.09
N LEU A 6 4.39 17.88 -7.34
CA LEU A 6 5.12 16.75 -7.90
C LEU A 6 4.09 15.75 -8.42
N GLY A 7 4.05 15.56 -9.74
CA GLY A 7 3.21 14.52 -10.33
C GLY A 7 3.62 13.13 -9.84
N MET A 8 2.67 12.19 -9.77
CA MET A 8 2.86 10.84 -9.22
C MET A 8 4.11 10.13 -9.78
N ARG A 9 4.37 10.27 -11.09
CA ARG A 9 5.58 9.73 -11.74
C ARG A 9 6.88 10.30 -11.15
N ARG A 10 6.92 11.60 -10.85
CA ARG A 10 8.12 12.24 -10.28
C ARG A 10 8.34 11.75 -8.85
N VAL A 11 7.29 11.73 -8.03
CA VAL A 11 7.35 11.21 -6.65
C VAL A 11 7.84 9.77 -6.64
N TRP A 12 7.31 8.92 -7.53
CA TRP A 12 7.75 7.53 -7.63
C TRP A 12 9.23 7.41 -8.05
N ARG A 13 9.74 8.26 -8.96
CA ARG A 13 11.17 8.24 -9.33
C ARG A 13 12.10 8.57 -8.16
N GLU A 14 11.65 9.39 -7.22
CA GLU A 14 12.37 9.75 -6.00
C GLU A 14 12.17 8.70 -4.87
N GLN A 15 11.14 7.86 -4.98
CA GLN A 15 10.71 6.88 -3.96
C GLN A 15 10.44 5.50 -4.57
N ARG A 16 11.37 4.99 -5.37
CA ARG A 16 11.17 3.77 -6.18
C ARG A 16 11.00 2.50 -5.36
N ASP A 17 11.50 2.50 -4.13
CA ASP A 17 11.41 1.38 -3.21
C ASP A 17 10.03 1.30 -2.53
N ARG A 18 9.16 2.28 -2.68
CA ARG A 18 7.87 2.35 -1.96
C ARG A 18 6.67 2.24 -2.88
N VAL A 19 5.51 1.88 -2.32
CA VAL A 19 4.23 1.99 -3.02
C VAL A 19 3.83 3.46 -3.07
N VAL A 20 3.65 4.01 -4.28
CA VAL A 20 3.29 5.43 -4.48
C VAL A 20 1.99 5.51 -5.27
N GLY A 21 0.93 6.11 -4.72
CA GLY A 21 -0.38 6.14 -5.39
C GLY A 21 -1.36 7.14 -4.80
N PHE A 22 -2.59 7.16 -5.32
CA PHE A 22 -3.63 8.12 -4.92
C PHE A 22 -4.53 7.64 -3.77
N PRO A 23 -5.25 6.51 -3.90
CA PRO A 23 -6.18 6.06 -2.87
C PRO A 23 -5.40 5.54 -1.65
N GLY A 24 -5.36 6.36 -0.60
CA GLY A 24 -4.86 5.97 0.70
C GLY A 24 -5.92 5.30 1.56
N ARG A 25 -5.50 4.33 2.36
CA ARG A 25 -6.28 3.65 3.39
C ARG A 25 -5.46 3.54 4.67
N PHE A 26 -6.12 3.27 5.77
CA PHE A 26 -5.45 3.01 7.04
C PHE A 26 -6.05 1.82 7.76
N HIS A 27 -5.25 1.22 8.64
CA HIS A 27 -5.72 0.25 9.62
C HIS A 27 -5.57 0.87 11.01
N ALA A 28 -6.51 0.57 11.89
CA ALA A 28 -6.48 1.00 13.28
C ALA A 28 -6.89 -0.17 14.18
N TRP A 29 -6.31 -0.21 15.39
CA TRP A 29 -6.75 -1.16 16.40
C TRP A 29 -8.04 -0.64 17.05
N ASP A 30 -9.10 -1.44 16.98
CA ASP A 30 -10.34 -1.13 17.67
C ASP A 30 -10.36 -1.78 19.05
N LEU A 31 -10.46 -0.92 20.07
CA LEU A 31 -10.56 -1.35 21.46
C LEU A 31 -11.88 -2.03 21.77
N ASN A 32 -12.97 -1.68 21.07
CA ASN A 32 -14.30 -2.21 21.35
C ASN A 32 -14.45 -3.66 20.86
N HIS A 33 -13.95 -3.95 19.66
CA HIS A 33 -14.04 -5.27 19.04
C HIS A 33 -12.74 -6.09 19.21
N GLN A 34 -11.73 -5.55 19.90
CA GLN A 34 -10.42 -6.16 20.13
C GLN A 34 -9.78 -6.73 18.84
N GLY A 35 -9.82 -5.93 17.77
CA GLY A 35 -9.40 -6.37 16.45
C GLY A 35 -8.87 -5.26 15.57
N TRP A 36 -8.24 -5.65 14.46
CA TRP A 36 -7.79 -4.71 13.43
C TRP A 36 -8.96 -4.30 12.52
N LEU A 37 -9.23 -3.00 12.45
CA LEU A 37 -10.17 -2.43 11.52
C LEU A 37 -9.47 -1.92 10.28
N TYR A 38 -10.05 -2.22 9.13
CA TYR A 38 -9.73 -1.57 7.87
C TYR A 38 -10.66 -0.37 7.67
N ASN A 39 -10.09 0.82 7.43
CA ASN A 39 -10.87 2.04 7.28
C ASN A 39 -10.53 2.77 5.98
N SER A 40 -11.57 3.13 5.23
CA SER A 40 -11.49 3.83 3.95
C SER A 40 -11.87 5.31 4.01
N ASN A 41 -12.18 5.82 5.19
CA ASN A 41 -12.61 7.19 5.38
C ASN A 41 -11.47 8.18 5.11
N TYR A 42 -11.82 9.41 4.76
CA TYR A 42 -10.85 10.49 4.56
C TYR A 42 -10.25 10.90 5.90
N SER A 43 -9.11 10.30 6.24
CA SER A 43 -8.30 10.70 7.38
C SER A 43 -6.91 11.16 6.94
N CYS A 44 -6.20 11.81 7.86
CA CYS A 44 -4.78 12.13 7.70
C CYS A 44 -3.87 10.91 7.95
N GLU A 45 -4.44 9.78 8.39
CA GLU A 45 -3.71 8.56 8.65
C GLU A 45 -3.56 7.74 7.36
N LEU A 46 -2.37 7.17 7.18
CA LEU A 46 -2.04 6.39 6.00
C LEU A 46 -1.17 5.20 6.40
N SER A 47 -1.66 4.00 6.10
CA SER A 47 -0.86 2.78 6.22
C SER A 47 -0.78 1.99 4.93
N MET A 48 -1.69 2.21 3.99
CA MET A 48 -1.80 1.44 2.76
C MET A 48 -2.17 2.34 1.59
N VAL A 49 -1.71 1.99 0.39
CA VAL A 49 -2.11 2.59 -0.87
C VAL A 49 -2.65 1.49 -1.78
N LEU A 50 -3.84 1.67 -2.35
CA LEU A 50 -4.45 0.65 -3.22
C LEU A 50 -3.69 0.53 -4.55
N THR A 51 -3.44 -0.69 -5.00
CA THR A 51 -2.62 -0.96 -6.19
C THR A 51 -3.32 -0.61 -7.50
N GLY A 52 -4.65 -0.52 -7.50
CA GLY A 52 -5.44 -0.10 -8.67
C GLY A 52 -5.11 1.30 -9.21
N ALA A 53 -4.49 2.16 -8.40
CA ALA A 53 -4.00 3.47 -8.84
C ALA A 53 -2.67 3.84 -8.16
N ALA A 54 -1.67 2.96 -8.31
CA ALA A 54 -0.34 3.14 -7.75
C ALA A 54 0.79 2.76 -8.74
N PHE A 55 1.98 3.31 -8.51
CA PHE A 55 3.24 2.82 -9.02
C PHE A 55 3.95 1.98 -7.96
N ILE A 56 4.34 0.78 -8.38
CA ILE A 56 5.15 -0.16 -7.62
C ILE A 56 6.33 -0.62 -8.48
N HIS A 57 7.45 -0.94 -7.85
CA HIS A 57 8.58 -1.51 -8.57
C HIS A 57 8.27 -2.94 -9.00
N LYS A 58 8.58 -3.32 -10.25
CA LYS A 58 8.35 -4.68 -10.79
C LYS A 58 9.01 -5.80 -9.98
N TYR A 59 10.00 -5.46 -9.16
CA TYR A 59 10.64 -6.40 -8.26
C TYR A 59 9.66 -6.93 -7.20
N TYR A 60 8.73 -6.10 -6.74
CA TYR A 60 7.76 -6.52 -5.72
C TYR A 60 6.68 -7.44 -6.28
N THR A 61 6.33 -7.34 -7.56
CA THR A 61 5.45 -8.33 -8.19
C THR A 61 6.13 -9.70 -8.29
N TYR A 62 7.43 -9.73 -8.59
CA TYR A 62 8.21 -10.97 -8.52
C TYR A 62 8.22 -11.55 -7.10
N LEU A 63 8.52 -10.74 -6.08
CA LEU A 63 8.50 -11.22 -4.69
C LEU A 63 7.11 -11.65 -4.24
N TYR A 64 6.05 -10.99 -4.70
CA TYR A 64 4.69 -11.40 -4.43
C TYR A 64 4.41 -12.82 -4.93
N SER A 65 4.82 -13.14 -6.16
CA SER A 65 4.59 -14.46 -6.73
C SER A 65 5.48 -15.57 -6.11
N TYR A 66 6.76 -15.28 -5.89
CA TYR A 66 7.75 -16.33 -5.59
C TYR A 66 8.26 -16.36 -4.15
N TRP A 67 8.16 -15.25 -3.41
CA TRP A 67 8.69 -15.14 -2.05
C TRP A 67 7.60 -15.03 -0.99
N LEU A 68 6.46 -14.41 -1.32
CA LEU A 68 5.34 -14.30 -0.40
C LEU A 68 4.81 -15.72 -0.05
N PRO A 69 4.61 -16.03 1.24
CA PRO A 69 4.09 -17.33 1.66
C PRO A 69 2.81 -17.69 0.92
N GLN A 70 2.73 -18.93 0.43
CA GLN A 70 1.59 -19.44 -0.34
C GLN A 70 0.27 -19.24 0.42
N ALA A 71 0.25 -19.46 1.73
CA ALA A 71 -0.95 -19.27 2.56
C ALA A 71 -1.55 -17.85 2.48
N VAL A 72 -0.73 -16.81 2.25
CA VAL A 72 -1.24 -15.44 2.07
C VAL A 72 -1.86 -15.29 0.68
N ARG A 73 -1.23 -15.85 -0.35
CA ARG A 73 -1.76 -15.84 -1.72
C ARG A 73 -3.06 -16.64 -1.83
N ASP A 74 -3.14 -17.79 -1.17
CA ASP A 74 -4.36 -18.61 -1.11
C ASP A 74 -5.53 -17.83 -0.52
N LYS A 75 -5.29 -17.00 0.50
CA LYS A 75 -6.33 -16.12 1.06
C LYS A 75 -6.74 -15.00 0.13
N VAL A 76 -5.81 -14.41 -0.60
CA VAL A 76 -6.13 -13.40 -1.62
C VAL A 76 -6.99 -14.02 -2.73
N ASP A 77 -6.62 -15.21 -3.17
CA ASP A 77 -7.35 -15.94 -4.22
C ASP A 77 -8.73 -16.42 -3.75
N GLU A 78 -8.84 -16.89 -2.50
CA GLU A 78 -10.12 -17.32 -1.88
C GLU A 78 -11.14 -16.18 -1.80
N TYR A 79 -10.70 -14.98 -1.38
CA TYR A 79 -11.59 -13.82 -1.25
C TYR A 79 -11.70 -12.99 -2.53
N MET A 80 -10.89 -13.28 -3.56
CA MET A 80 -10.75 -12.47 -4.77
C MET A 80 -10.55 -10.97 -4.44
N ASN A 81 -9.79 -10.69 -3.37
CA ASN A 81 -9.61 -9.36 -2.78
C ASN A 81 -8.34 -9.35 -1.89
N CYS A 82 -7.97 -8.18 -1.37
CA CYS A 82 -6.88 -7.98 -0.40
C CYS A 82 -5.46 -8.13 -0.98
N GLU A 83 -5.30 -8.17 -2.29
CA GLU A 83 -4.02 -8.11 -2.99
C GLU A 83 -3.24 -6.83 -2.62
N ASP A 84 -3.97 -5.71 -2.46
CA ASP A 84 -3.43 -4.43 -2.02
C ASP A 84 -2.81 -4.51 -0.64
N ILE A 85 -3.52 -5.16 0.29
CA ILE A 85 -3.10 -5.32 1.68
C ILE A 85 -1.83 -6.16 1.70
N ALA A 86 -1.85 -7.32 1.03
CA ALA A 86 -0.70 -8.20 0.92
C ALA A 86 0.52 -7.51 0.31
N MET A 87 0.33 -6.72 -0.76
CA MET A 87 1.40 -5.95 -1.41
C MET A 87 1.97 -4.87 -0.47
N ASN A 88 1.13 -4.12 0.24
CA ASN A 88 1.60 -3.11 1.19
C ASN A 88 2.37 -3.74 2.37
N PHE A 89 1.93 -4.90 2.88
CA PHE A 89 2.67 -5.65 3.89
C PHE A 89 4.02 -6.12 3.36
N LEU A 90 4.05 -6.72 2.17
CA LEU A 90 5.27 -7.20 1.54
C LEU A 90 6.31 -6.09 1.37
N VAL A 91 5.92 -4.97 0.75
CA VAL A 91 6.83 -3.84 0.48
C VAL A 91 7.30 -3.21 1.80
N SER A 92 6.41 -3.00 2.75
CA SER A 92 6.75 -2.41 4.05
C SER A 92 7.64 -3.33 4.88
N HIS A 93 7.45 -4.64 4.81
CA HIS A 93 8.29 -5.63 5.50
C HIS A 93 9.72 -5.63 4.96
N ILE A 94 9.89 -5.53 3.64
CA ILE A 94 11.21 -5.53 3.01
C ILE A 94 11.94 -4.20 3.22
N THR A 95 11.25 -3.09 2.98
CA THR A 95 11.88 -1.76 2.97
C THR A 95 11.90 -1.08 4.33
N ARG A 96 11.07 -1.56 5.27
CA ARG A 96 10.83 -0.91 6.58
C ARG A 96 10.39 0.55 6.45
N LYS A 97 9.73 0.90 5.34
CA LYS A 97 9.22 2.24 5.07
C LYS A 97 7.72 2.20 4.78
N PRO A 98 6.99 3.27 5.17
CA PRO A 98 5.56 3.39 4.86
C PRO A 98 5.33 3.76 3.39
N PRO A 99 4.13 3.49 2.84
CA PRO A 99 3.77 3.90 1.48
C PRO A 99 3.62 5.43 1.37
N VAL A 100 3.57 5.94 0.14
CA VAL A 100 3.48 7.38 -0.14
C VAL A 100 2.17 7.68 -0.87
N LYS A 101 1.28 8.43 -0.22
CA LYS A 101 0.08 8.98 -0.85
C LYS A 101 0.44 10.25 -1.61
N VAL A 102 -0.02 10.34 -2.86
CA VAL A 102 0.02 11.55 -3.68
C VAL A 102 -1.40 12.10 -3.76
N PRO A 103 -1.62 13.41 -3.54
CA PRO A 103 -2.94 13.99 -3.69
C PRO A 103 -3.41 13.90 -5.15
N SER A 104 -4.65 13.44 -5.36
CA SER A 104 -5.31 13.57 -6.66
C SER A 104 -5.64 15.05 -6.89
N ARG A 105 -5.60 15.47 -8.16
CA ARG A 105 -6.12 16.77 -8.57
C ARG A 105 -7.64 16.78 -8.51
#